data_AF-A0A7I8ITJ1-F1
#
_entry.id   AF-A0A7I8ITJ1-F1
#
_cell.length_a   1.000
_cell.length_b   1.000
_cell.length_c   1.000
_cell.angle_alpha   90.00
_cell.angle_beta   90.00
_cell.angle_gamma   90.00
#
_symmetry.space_group_name_H-M   'P 1'
#
loop_
_entity.id
_entity.type
_entity.pdbx_description
1 polymer ?
#
loop_
_entity_poly.entity_id
_entity_poly.type
_entity_poly.pdbx_seq_one_letter_code
_entity_poly.pdbx_strand_id
1 'polypeptide(L)'
;MELGLQFGNARHSPRPKGNISTTLRHSQWALQTLRHALDRRNFRRSLELRTHAVEVDYNHKSQRSKDHGGTLDGQGNALWACKHARRSCPHGTDTLAIGNSKNVEIIGLSSINSKLFHISIYKTENVALRGLKIVAPEASPNTDGIHVQMSRGVTITGSSIKTGDDCISIGPGSTNMWIEGLPAGRGMESGRSLQEEGVKNITVKTAEFTGTQNGLRIKAWARDSTGFVNGVSFQHAVMKNVENPIVIDQNYCPSSHGCPSQASGIKINQVQFWDIKGTSAKKVAVTLDCSPRNPCRGISLRDIKLTYNGGPAKSFCCHASGTTMGVVDPSGCL
;
A
#
# COMPACT_ATOMS: atom_id res chain seq x y z
N MET A 1 -0.20 -8.69 -5.71
CA MET A 1 0.70 -8.05 -4.71
C MET A 1 -0.16 -6.94 -4.00
N GLU A 2 0.04 -6.39 -2.75
CA GLU A 2 -0.72 -5.25 -2.05
C GLU A 2 -0.13 -4.98 -0.58
N LEU A 3 0.13 -3.75 -0.01
CA LEU A 3 1.00 -3.46 1.23
C LEU A 3 0.50 -2.63 2.47
N GLY A 4 -0.35 -3.08 3.42
CA GLY A 4 -0.46 -2.45 4.79
C GLY A 4 -0.98 -3.22 6.02
N LEU A 5 -0.37 -3.04 7.20
CA LEU A 5 -0.84 -3.59 8.51
C LEU A 5 -1.69 -2.60 9.33
N GLN A 6 -2.36 -3.14 10.36
CA GLN A 6 -3.55 -2.61 11.03
C GLN A 6 -3.62 -2.93 12.54
N PHE A 7 -3.59 -1.93 13.43
CA PHE A 7 -3.53 -2.14 14.88
C PHE A 7 -4.89 -2.53 15.49
N GLY A 8 -4.97 -3.69 16.16
CA GLY A 8 -6.18 -4.14 16.87
C GLY A 8 -6.51 -3.35 18.15
N ASN A 9 -7.80 -3.21 18.46
CA ASN A 9 -8.32 -2.40 19.58
C ASN A 9 -8.57 -3.19 20.87
N ALA A 10 -8.30 -2.55 22.02
CA ALA A 10 -8.80 -2.97 23.34
C ALA A 10 -10.29 -2.58 23.52
N ARG A 11 -11.05 -3.36 24.31
CA ARG A 11 -12.48 -3.14 24.57
C ARG A 11 -12.69 -2.43 25.91
N HIS A 12 -13.52 -1.37 25.96
CA HIS A 12 -14.76 -1.34 26.78
C HIS A 12 -15.58 -0.02 26.70
N SER A 13 -16.88 -0.16 26.43
CA SER A 13 -18.01 0.58 27.06
C SER A 13 -18.14 2.12 26.85
N PRO A 14 -19.25 2.78 27.28
CA PRO A 14 -19.95 3.71 26.38
C PRO A 14 -20.02 5.18 26.80
N ARG A 15 -20.65 5.98 25.92
CA ARG A 15 -20.81 7.45 25.93
C ARG A 15 -21.44 8.03 27.20
N PRO A 16 -21.17 9.33 27.46
CA PRO A 16 -22.21 10.33 27.69
C PRO A 16 -22.49 11.18 26.44
N LYS A 17 -23.63 11.88 26.39
CA LYS A 17 -23.99 12.84 25.33
C LYS A 17 -23.39 14.22 25.62
N GLY A 18 -22.99 14.95 24.58
CA GLY A 18 -22.68 16.38 24.67
C GLY A 18 -23.02 17.09 23.36
N ASN A 19 -23.83 18.14 23.43
CA ASN A 19 -24.07 19.03 22.29
C ASN A 19 -22.97 20.10 22.29
N ILE A 20 -22.27 20.27 21.17
CA ILE A 20 -21.39 21.42 20.95
C ILE A 20 -21.80 22.08 19.63
N SER A 21 -22.25 23.33 19.74
CA SER A 21 -22.42 24.23 18.60
C SER A 21 -21.18 25.11 18.50
N THR A 22 -20.52 25.12 17.35
CA THR A 22 -19.41 26.03 17.06
C THR A 22 -19.55 26.59 15.65
N THR A 23 -19.80 27.89 15.57
CA THR A 23 -19.92 28.66 14.31
C THR A 23 -18.55 28.85 13.66
N LEU A 24 -18.37 28.29 12.46
CA LEU A 24 -17.23 28.63 11.60
C LEU A 24 -17.46 30.01 10.97
N ARG A 25 -16.57 30.97 11.28
CA ARG A 25 -16.56 32.29 10.64
C ARG A 25 -15.75 32.22 9.34
N HIS A 26 -16.22 32.91 8.30
CA HIS A 26 -15.53 33.00 7.02
C HIS A 26 -14.17 33.70 7.12
N SER A 27 -13.17 33.18 6.44
CA SER A 27 -11.99 33.91 5.98
C SER A 27 -11.99 33.95 4.45
N GLN A 28 -12.41 35.09 3.87
CA GLN A 28 -12.36 35.32 2.42
C GLN A 28 -10.90 35.48 1.99
N TRP A 29 -10.41 34.70 1.01
CA TRP A 29 -9.25 35.05 0.14
C TRP A 29 -9.11 34.04 -1.02
N ALA A 30 -10.08 34.01 -1.95
CA ALA A 30 -10.02 33.17 -3.17
C ALA A 30 -10.97 33.65 -4.29
N LEU A 31 -10.84 34.91 -4.76
CA LEU A 31 -11.70 35.46 -5.84
C LEU A 31 -10.93 36.25 -6.92
N GLN A 32 -9.94 35.58 -7.52
CA GLN A 32 -9.30 35.88 -8.81
C GLN A 32 -8.65 34.54 -9.25
N THR A 33 -8.81 34.03 -10.47
CA THR A 33 -8.99 34.72 -11.76
C THR A 33 -9.92 33.92 -12.69
N LEU A 34 -10.98 34.55 -13.20
CA LEU A 34 -11.84 33.93 -14.23
C LEU A 34 -12.50 34.98 -15.16
N ARG A 35 -11.70 35.60 -16.02
CA ARG A 35 -12.16 36.39 -17.17
C ARG A 35 -11.20 36.20 -18.35
N HIS A 36 -11.60 35.41 -19.34
CA HIS A 36 -11.59 35.69 -20.78
C HIS A 36 -12.07 34.43 -21.54
N ALA A 37 -12.37 34.56 -22.84
CA ALA A 37 -12.82 33.49 -23.74
C ALA A 37 -14.19 32.85 -23.42
N LEU A 38 -15.26 33.64 -23.59
CA LEU A 38 -16.57 33.14 -24.01
C LEU A 38 -17.01 33.87 -25.29
N ASP A 39 -16.90 33.23 -26.45
CA ASP A 39 -17.77 33.55 -27.59
C ASP A 39 -18.06 32.30 -28.46
N ARG A 40 -19.31 32.24 -28.92
CA ARG A 40 -19.87 31.45 -30.04
C ARG A 40 -19.54 29.94 -30.21
N ARG A 41 -20.57 29.17 -29.82
CA ARG A 41 -21.26 28.11 -30.59
C ARG A 41 -20.80 26.64 -30.44
N ASN A 42 -21.77 25.84 -29.98
CA ASN A 42 -22.00 24.42 -30.27
C ASN A 42 -20.91 23.39 -29.89
N PHE A 43 -21.01 22.87 -28.66
CA PHE A 43 -20.85 21.42 -28.47
C PHE A 43 -21.92 20.88 -27.49
N ARG A 44 -22.31 19.61 -27.67
CA ARG A 44 -23.33 18.92 -26.84
C ARG A 44 -22.65 18.02 -25.81
N ARG A 45 -23.29 17.88 -24.64
CA ARG A 45 -23.08 16.82 -23.62
C ARG A 45 -21.66 16.66 -23.06
N SER A 46 -21.42 17.29 -21.92
CA SER A 46 -21.04 16.57 -20.70
C SER A 46 -21.58 17.32 -19.48
N LEU A 47 -22.19 16.60 -18.53
CA LEU A 47 -22.60 17.13 -17.23
C LEU A 47 -22.00 16.25 -16.14
N GLU A 48 -20.67 16.32 -15.99
CA GLU A 48 -19.97 15.62 -14.91
C GLU A 48 -20.10 16.40 -13.61
N LEU A 49 -21.07 16.01 -12.78
CA LEU A 49 -21.10 16.37 -11.36
C LEU A 49 -20.04 15.54 -10.61
N ARG A 50 -18.76 15.91 -10.76
CA ARG A 50 -17.64 15.29 -10.04
C ARG A 50 -17.78 15.55 -8.54
N THR A 51 -17.99 14.49 -7.76
CA THR A 51 -18.26 14.57 -6.31
C THR A 51 -16.99 14.52 -5.47
N HIS A 52 -16.39 15.69 -5.22
CA HIS A 52 -15.34 15.91 -4.21
C HIS A 52 -14.15 14.92 -4.28
N ALA A 53 -13.51 14.85 -5.44
CA ALA A 53 -12.11 14.44 -5.55
C ALA A 53 -11.27 15.71 -5.73
N VAL A 54 -10.14 15.83 -5.01
CA VAL A 54 -9.18 16.93 -5.22
C VAL A 54 -8.19 16.51 -6.30
N GLU A 55 -8.63 16.64 -7.54
CA GLU A 55 -7.85 16.38 -8.75
C GLU A 55 -6.90 17.57 -9.00
N VAL A 56 -5.72 17.54 -8.37
CA VAL A 56 -4.67 18.54 -8.62
C VAL A 56 -3.90 18.15 -9.88
N ASP A 57 -4.46 18.51 -11.04
CA ASP A 57 -3.83 18.26 -12.34
C ASP A 57 -2.55 19.12 -12.52
N TYR A 58 -1.40 18.54 -12.16
CA TYR A 58 -0.07 19.16 -12.27
C TYR A 58 0.48 19.18 -13.71
N ASN A 59 -0.39 19.51 -14.67
CA ASN A 59 -0.05 19.53 -16.09
C ASN A 59 0.93 20.66 -16.44
N HIS A 60 2.16 20.27 -16.81
CA HIS A 60 3.17 21.10 -17.48
C HIS A 60 3.54 22.46 -16.84
N LYS A 61 4.04 22.45 -15.60
CA LYS A 61 5.12 23.36 -15.14
C LYS A 61 5.87 22.79 -13.94
N SER A 62 7.15 23.12 -13.81
CA SER A 62 7.97 22.77 -12.64
C SER A 62 7.61 23.64 -11.43
N GLN A 63 6.54 23.27 -10.72
CA GLN A 63 6.12 23.93 -9.49
C GLN A 63 6.33 23.01 -8.29
N ARG A 64 7.09 23.48 -7.30
CA ARG A 64 7.07 22.90 -5.96
C ARG A 64 5.78 23.36 -5.27
N SER A 65 4.81 22.48 -5.12
CA SER A 65 3.90 22.58 -3.97
C SER A 65 4.72 22.46 -2.69
N LYS A 66 4.31 23.22 -1.68
CA LYS A 66 4.75 23.08 -0.28
C LYS A 66 3.50 23.06 0.58
N ASP A 67 2.69 22.03 0.38
CA ASP A 67 1.46 21.84 1.13
C ASP A 67 1.83 21.45 2.56
N HIS A 68 1.82 22.44 3.47
CA HIS A 68 2.17 22.27 4.87
C HIS A 68 0.91 22.10 5.72
N GLY A 69 0.54 20.85 6.00
CA GLY A 69 -0.45 20.50 7.02
C GLY A 69 -1.91 20.82 6.67
N GLY A 70 -2.60 19.84 6.10
CA GLY A 70 -4.06 19.86 5.91
C GLY A 70 -4.68 18.49 6.22
N THR A 71 -6.01 18.42 6.32
CA THR A 71 -6.74 17.14 6.44
C THR A 71 -7.71 16.98 5.28
N LEU A 72 -7.56 15.89 4.52
CA LEU A 72 -8.54 15.43 3.54
C LEU A 72 -9.40 14.34 4.19
N ASP A 73 -10.73 14.49 4.18
CA ASP A 73 -11.67 13.45 4.65
C ASP A 73 -12.42 12.86 3.46
N GLY A 74 -12.14 11.60 3.14
CA GLY A 74 -12.77 10.86 2.07
C GLY A 74 -14.22 10.46 2.36
N GLN A 75 -14.70 10.55 3.61
CA GLN A 75 -16.07 10.22 4.01
C GLN A 75 -16.54 8.79 3.63
N GLY A 76 -15.63 7.81 3.66
CA GLY A 76 -15.85 6.45 3.15
C GLY A 76 -16.90 5.60 3.88
N ASN A 77 -17.34 6.01 5.08
CA ASN A 77 -18.20 5.21 5.97
C ASN A 77 -19.47 4.64 5.30
N ALA A 78 -20.20 5.45 4.52
CA ALA A 78 -21.40 5.00 3.81
C ALA A 78 -21.10 3.92 2.74
N LEU A 79 -19.96 4.01 2.06
CA LEU A 79 -19.52 3.01 1.10
C LEU A 79 -19.06 1.72 1.78
N TRP A 80 -18.30 1.81 2.88
CA TRP A 80 -17.88 0.64 3.63
C TRP A 80 -19.09 -0.13 4.17
N ALA A 81 -20.07 0.57 4.77
CA ALA A 81 -21.31 -0.03 5.24
C ALA A 81 -22.09 -0.74 4.11
N CYS A 82 -22.12 -0.15 2.92
CA CYS A 82 -22.70 -0.79 1.73
C CYS A 82 -21.95 -2.08 1.33
N LYS A 83 -20.60 -2.01 1.21
CA LYS A 83 -19.74 -3.15 0.87
C LYS A 83 -19.89 -4.29 1.89
N HIS A 84 -19.92 -4.00 3.19
CA HIS A 84 -20.14 -4.99 4.25
C HIS A 84 -21.52 -5.65 4.18
N ALA A 85 -22.55 -4.90 3.81
CA ALA A 85 -23.89 -5.44 3.56
C ALA A 85 -24.01 -6.27 2.26
N ARG A 86 -22.91 -6.47 1.52
CA ARG A 86 -22.82 -7.23 0.25
C ARG A 86 -23.83 -6.75 -0.80
N ARG A 87 -24.14 -5.46 -0.81
CA ARG A 87 -25.07 -4.82 -1.76
C ARG A 87 -24.35 -4.43 -3.05
N SER A 88 -25.14 -4.10 -4.08
CA SER A 88 -24.61 -3.25 -5.17
C SER A 88 -24.30 -1.87 -4.60
N CYS A 89 -23.09 -1.38 -4.82
CA CYS A 89 -22.55 -0.17 -4.20
C CYS A 89 -21.89 0.73 -5.26
N PRO A 90 -21.86 2.06 -5.05
CA PRO A 90 -21.12 2.94 -5.93
C PRO A 90 -19.61 2.62 -5.89
N HIS A 91 -18.90 2.94 -6.96
CA HIS A 91 -17.44 2.82 -6.98
C HIS A 91 -16.82 3.74 -5.92
N GLY A 92 -15.75 3.26 -5.28
CA GLY A 92 -14.91 4.10 -4.43
C GLY A 92 -14.05 5.04 -5.26
N THR A 93 -13.70 6.18 -4.67
CA THR A 93 -12.75 7.14 -5.24
C THR A 93 -11.55 7.28 -4.30
N ASP A 94 -10.38 7.55 -4.86
CA ASP A 94 -9.22 7.87 -4.05
C ASP A 94 -9.40 9.25 -3.39
N THR A 95 -8.77 9.47 -2.25
CA THR A 95 -8.84 10.78 -1.55
C THR A 95 -7.89 11.82 -2.16
N LEU A 96 -6.76 11.37 -2.71
CA LEU A 96 -5.84 12.17 -3.51
C LEU A 96 -5.24 11.30 -4.61
N ALA A 97 -5.20 11.78 -5.85
CA ALA A 97 -4.55 11.10 -6.98
C ALA A 97 -3.64 12.06 -7.73
N ILE A 98 -2.42 11.62 -8.03
CA ILE A 98 -1.37 12.39 -8.71
C ILE A 98 -0.88 11.56 -9.89
N GLY A 99 -1.16 12.07 -11.10
CA GLY A 99 -0.85 11.40 -12.36
C GLY A 99 0.20 12.14 -13.19
N ASN A 100 0.99 11.40 -13.97
CA ASN A 100 1.82 11.90 -15.08
C ASN A 100 2.80 13.05 -14.72
N SER A 101 3.14 13.20 -13.44
CA SER A 101 3.80 14.40 -12.89
C SER A 101 5.31 14.20 -12.69
N LYS A 102 6.07 15.27 -12.41
CA LYS A 102 7.48 15.19 -12.03
C LYS A 102 7.86 16.15 -10.91
N ASN A 103 8.75 15.73 -10.01
CA ASN A 103 9.29 16.52 -8.89
C ASN A 103 8.22 16.91 -7.85
N VAL A 104 7.43 15.93 -7.40
CA VAL A 104 6.32 16.11 -6.46
C VAL A 104 6.80 15.98 -5.01
N GLU A 105 6.41 16.88 -4.12
CA GLU A 105 6.70 16.78 -2.68
C GLU A 105 5.42 17.04 -1.85
N ILE A 106 5.11 16.14 -0.91
CA ILE A 106 3.95 16.23 0.01
C ILE A 106 4.46 16.07 1.45
N ILE A 107 4.16 17.03 2.33
CA ILE A 107 4.72 17.09 3.68
C ILE A 107 3.62 17.29 4.74
N GLY A 108 3.49 16.35 5.67
CA GLY A 108 2.60 16.51 6.83
C GLY A 108 1.09 16.46 6.50
N LEU A 109 0.70 16.04 5.30
CA LEU A 109 -0.70 15.88 4.92
C LEU A 109 -1.36 14.76 5.76
N SER A 110 -2.55 15.05 6.30
CA SER A 110 -3.43 14.06 6.89
C SER A 110 -4.49 13.62 5.87
N SER A 111 -4.70 12.31 5.72
CA SER A 111 -5.74 11.74 4.86
C SER A 111 -6.56 10.74 5.67
N ILE A 112 -7.86 10.97 5.82
CA ILE A 112 -8.74 10.18 6.68
C ILE A 112 -9.94 9.61 5.91
N ASN A 113 -10.41 8.43 6.33
CA ASN A 113 -11.62 7.77 5.85
C ASN A 113 -11.77 7.66 4.31
N SER A 114 -10.78 7.17 3.56
CA SER A 114 -10.92 7.09 2.10
C SER A 114 -12.02 6.13 1.64
N LYS A 115 -12.63 6.42 0.48
CA LYS A 115 -13.60 5.53 -0.19
C LYS A 115 -12.90 4.38 -0.94
N LEU A 116 -11.70 4.67 -1.47
CA LEU A 116 -10.76 3.71 -2.03
C LEU A 116 -9.36 4.05 -1.48
N PHE A 117 -8.32 4.25 -2.29
CA PHE A 117 -6.97 4.52 -1.79
C PHE A 117 -6.87 5.95 -1.20
N HIS A 118 -6.01 6.18 -0.21
CA HIS A 118 -5.85 7.48 0.44
C HIS A 118 -4.99 8.44 -0.38
N ILE A 119 -3.93 7.92 -1.01
CA ILE A 119 -3.06 8.64 -1.96
C ILE A 119 -2.66 7.67 -3.08
N SER A 120 -2.83 8.09 -4.33
CA SER A 120 -2.43 7.32 -5.53
C SER A 120 -1.40 8.09 -6.35
N ILE A 121 -0.26 7.46 -6.63
CA ILE A 121 0.86 8.00 -7.42
C ILE A 121 0.99 7.17 -8.71
N TYR A 122 0.67 7.77 -9.85
CA TYR A 122 0.63 7.10 -11.15
C TYR A 122 1.52 7.80 -12.19
N LYS A 123 2.31 7.06 -12.95
CA LYS A 123 3.18 7.58 -14.05
C LYS A 123 4.03 8.79 -13.66
N THR A 124 4.49 8.85 -12.42
CA THR A 124 5.12 10.05 -11.84
C THR A 124 6.59 9.81 -11.51
N GLU A 125 7.45 10.80 -11.74
CA GLU A 125 8.89 10.72 -11.46
C GLU A 125 9.34 11.67 -10.35
N ASN A 126 10.31 11.24 -9.53
CA ASN A 126 10.89 12.01 -8.42
C ASN A 126 9.82 12.52 -7.43
N VAL A 127 9.41 11.65 -6.51
CA VAL A 127 8.33 11.92 -5.54
C VAL A 127 8.87 11.80 -4.12
N ALA A 128 8.59 12.80 -3.28
CA ALA A 128 8.91 12.79 -1.85
C ALA A 128 7.63 12.89 -1.01
N LEU A 129 7.32 11.83 -0.27
CA LEU A 129 6.19 11.75 0.67
C LEU A 129 6.76 11.72 2.09
N ARG A 130 6.46 12.75 2.90
CA ARG A 130 7.14 12.99 4.19
C ARG A 130 6.17 13.27 5.33
N GLY A 131 6.30 12.56 6.45
CA GLY A 131 5.55 12.87 7.67
C GLY A 131 4.02 12.77 7.54
N LEU A 132 3.52 11.97 6.58
CA LEU A 132 2.08 11.87 6.30
C LEU A 132 1.35 11.14 7.43
N LYS A 133 0.07 11.44 7.63
CA LYS A 133 -0.79 10.78 8.62
C LYS A 133 -2.04 10.22 7.95
N ILE A 134 -2.08 8.91 7.75
CA ILE A 134 -3.15 8.24 7.01
C ILE A 134 -3.96 7.36 7.97
N VAL A 135 -5.28 7.56 8.03
CA VAL A 135 -6.15 6.88 9.01
C VAL A 135 -7.51 6.48 8.42
N ALA A 136 -7.79 5.18 8.37
CA ALA A 136 -9.14 4.62 8.24
C ALA A 136 -9.34 3.46 9.24
N PRO A 137 -10.58 3.10 9.59
CA PRO A 137 -10.86 2.00 10.53
C PRO A 137 -10.41 0.64 10.01
N GLU A 138 -10.07 -0.27 10.92
CA GLU A 138 -9.67 -1.66 10.64
C GLU A 138 -10.61 -2.43 9.70
N ALA A 139 -11.92 -2.19 9.77
CA ALA A 139 -12.88 -2.85 8.89
C ALA A 139 -12.91 -2.30 7.45
N SER A 140 -12.33 -1.12 7.17
CA SER A 140 -12.63 -0.35 5.94
C SER A 140 -12.04 -0.96 4.66
N PRO A 141 -12.85 -1.56 3.75
CA PRO A 141 -12.35 -2.39 2.66
C PRO A 141 -11.78 -1.56 1.49
N ASN A 142 -10.58 -1.95 1.04
CA ASN A 142 -9.80 -1.35 -0.07
C ASN A 142 -9.38 0.10 0.19
N THR A 143 -8.87 0.36 1.39
CA THR A 143 -8.42 1.68 1.87
C THR A 143 -6.90 1.83 1.87
N ASP A 144 -6.22 1.47 0.78
CA ASP A 144 -4.76 1.54 0.70
C ASP A 144 -4.21 2.91 1.07
N GLY A 145 -3.12 2.98 1.85
CA GLY A 145 -2.54 4.26 2.27
C GLY A 145 -1.92 5.04 1.11
N ILE A 146 -0.96 4.44 0.41
CA ILE A 146 -0.20 5.05 -0.69
C ILE A 146 -0.05 4.02 -1.80
N HIS A 147 -0.90 4.09 -2.82
CA HIS A 147 -0.72 3.30 -4.04
C HIS A 147 0.31 3.96 -4.96
N VAL A 148 1.22 3.18 -5.54
CA VAL A 148 2.28 3.64 -6.45
C VAL A 148 2.37 2.69 -7.64
N GLN A 149 2.18 3.20 -8.86
CA GLN A 149 2.24 2.41 -10.08
C GLN A 149 2.89 3.20 -11.23
N MET A 150 3.61 2.53 -12.14
CA MET A 150 4.31 3.14 -13.30
C MET A 150 5.27 4.29 -12.92
N SER A 151 5.75 4.35 -11.67
CA SER A 151 6.37 5.55 -11.10
C SER A 151 7.81 5.32 -10.64
N ARG A 152 8.68 6.32 -10.78
CA ARG A 152 10.14 6.16 -10.61
C ARG A 152 10.77 7.18 -9.67
N GLY A 153 11.60 6.71 -8.74
CA GLY A 153 12.29 7.59 -7.79
C GLY A 153 11.33 8.10 -6.71
N VAL A 154 10.65 7.18 -6.02
CA VAL A 154 9.63 7.51 -5.00
C VAL A 154 10.20 7.25 -3.60
N THR A 155 10.26 8.29 -2.79
CA THR A 155 10.77 8.26 -1.41
C THR A 155 9.62 8.51 -0.42
N ILE A 156 9.39 7.57 0.50
CA ILE A 156 8.33 7.65 1.51
C ILE A 156 9.00 7.57 2.89
N THR A 157 8.87 8.62 3.70
CA THR A 157 9.65 8.77 4.95
C THR A 157 8.81 9.26 6.13
N GLY A 158 9.03 8.68 7.31
CA GLY A 158 8.54 9.18 8.61
C GLY A 158 7.02 9.33 8.72
N SER A 159 6.25 8.61 7.91
CA SER A 159 4.79 8.70 7.85
C SER A 159 4.14 7.64 8.75
N SER A 160 2.93 7.91 9.23
CA SER A 160 2.15 6.98 10.06
C SER A 160 0.87 6.58 9.30
N ILE A 161 0.69 5.28 9.06
CA ILE A 161 -0.39 4.76 8.22
C ILE A 161 -1.16 3.70 9.01
N LYS A 162 -2.48 3.83 9.07
CA LYS A 162 -3.42 2.86 9.67
C LYS A 162 -4.66 2.77 8.80
N THR A 163 -4.92 1.58 8.28
CA THR A 163 -5.89 1.38 7.21
C THR A 163 -6.68 0.09 7.40
N GLY A 164 -7.80 -0.06 6.70
CA GLY A 164 -8.57 -1.30 6.68
C GLY A 164 -7.98 -2.34 5.72
N ASP A 165 -7.52 -1.86 4.57
CA ASP A 165 -6.69 -2.59 3.61
C ASP A 165 -5.24 -2.06 3.72
N ASP A 166 -4.56 -1.80 2.62
CA ASP A 166 -3.11 -1.73 2.64
C ASP A 166 -2.54 -0.31 2.94
N CYS A 167 -1.22 -0.09 2.93
CA CYS A 167 -0.51 1.10 3.45
C CYS A 167 0.40 1.72 2.39
N ILE A 168 1.18 0.93 1.63
CA ILE A 168 2.00 1.34 0.49
C ILE A 168 1.96 0.30 -0.63
N SER A 169 0.87 0.20 -1.39
CA SER A 169 0.84 -0.70 -2.56
C SER A 169 1.82 -0.23 -3.66
N ILE A 170 2.70 -1.10 -4.15
CA ILE A 170 3.61 -0.85 -5.28
C ILE A 170 3.27 -1.80 -6.44
N GLY A 171 2.88 -1.25 -7.59
CA GLY A 171 2.46 -1.97 -8.78
C GLY A 171 3.39 -1.87 -9.98
N PRO A 172 3.00 -2.48 -11.13
CA PRO A 172 3.84 -2.65 -12.31
C PRO A 172 4.47 -1.35 -12.80
N GLY A 173 5.68 -1.43 -13.35
CA GLY A 173 6.45 -0.28 -13.85
C GLY A 173 7.04 0.62 -12.75
N SER A 174 6.85 0.28 -11.48
CA SER A 174 7.40 1.07 -10.37
C SER A 174 8.85 0.71 -10.09
N THR A 175 9.74 1.70 -10.04
CA THR A 175 11.18 1.47 -9.91
C THR A 175 11.89 2.50 -9.02
N ASN A 176 13.01 2.09 -8.42
CA ASN A 176 13.85 2.94 -7.57
C ASN A 176 13.05 3.60 -6.43
N MET A 177 12.63 2.81 -5.44
CA MET A 177 11.84 3.30 -4.31
C MET A 177 12.56 3.11 -2.97
N TRP A 178 12.42 4.11 -2.10
CA TRP A 178 12.95 4.09 -0.73
C TRP A 178 11.82 4.36 0.27
N ILE A 179 11.63 3.45 1.21
CA ILE A 179 10.53 3.49 2.19
C ILE A 179 11.14 3.33 3.58
N GLU A 180 11.05 4.35 4.44
CA GLU A 180 11.74 4.34 5.73
C GLU A 180 10.99 5.01 6.89
N GLY A 181 11.09 4.39 8.08
CA GLY A 181 10.62 4.96 9.35
C GLY A 181 9.10 4.94 9.51
N LEU A 182 8.46 3.80 9.25
CA LEU A 182 6.99 3.67 9.21
C LEU A 182 6.46 2.57 10.15
N PRO A 183 5.38 2.83 10.92
CA PRO A 183 4.45 1.77 11.30
C PRO A 183 3.59 1.38 10.08
N ALA A 184 3.73 0.14 9.55
CA ALA A 184 3.17 -0.30 8.24
C ALA A 184 3.11 -1.84 8.08
N GLY A 185 2.68 -2.38 6.91
CA GLY A 185 2.95 -3.79 6.50
C GLY A 185 2.25 -4.34 5.22
N ARG A 186 1.79 -5.61 5.10
CA ARG A 186 1.05 -6.43 4.06
C ARG A 186 1.50 -6.81 2.58
N GLY A 187 2.45 -6.19 1.84
CA GLY A 187 3.05 -6.68 0.54
C GLY A 187 2.75 -6.25 -0.97
N MET A 188 2.74 -4.94 -1.35
CA MET A 188 2.90 -4.18 -2.65
C MET A 188 1.94 -4.38 -3.87
N GLU A 189 1.05 -3.50 -4.42
CA GLU A 189 0.09 -3.88 -5.54
C GLU A 189 0.52 -4.06 -7.03
N SER A 190 1.28 -5.11 -7.29
CA SER A 190 1.43 -5.79 -8.60
C SER A 190 0.37 -6.85 -8.93
N GLY A 191 -0.38 -6.63 -10.01
CA GLY A 191 -0.40 -7.59 -11.11
C GLY A 191 -1.76 -7.91 -11.75
N ARG A 192 -2.39 -6.95 -12.44
CA ARG A 192 -3.73 -7.12 -13.05
C ARG A 192 -3.72 -7.36 -14.56
N SER A 193 -2.57 -7.35 -15.25
CA SER A 193 -2.46 -7.63 -16.69
C SER A 193 -1.84 -9.00 -17.00
N LEU A 194 -1.91 -9.44 -18.27
CA LEU A 194 -1.12 -10.54 -18.80
C LEU A 194 0.24 -10.05 -19.34
N GLN A 195 0.28 -8.79 -19.77
CA GLN A 195 1.48 -8.05 -20.15
C GLN A 195 1.65 -6.91 -19.15
N GLU A 196 2.62 -7.02 -18.25
CA GLU A 196 2.91 -6.01 -17.24
C GLU A 196 4.42 -5.81 -17.05
N GLU A 197 4.79 -4.57 -16.77
CA GLU A 197 6.15 -4.17 -16.44
C GLU A 197 6.55 -4.67 -15.05
N GLY A 198 7.85 -4.88 -14.85
CA GLY A 198 8.34 -5.33 -13.55
C GLY A 198 8.35 -4.25 -12.47
N VAL A 199 8.51 -4.70 -11.22
CA VAL A 199 8.85 -3.85 -10.07
C VAL A 199 10.34 -4.05 -9.76
N LYS A 200 11.12 -2.97 -9.65
CA LYS A 200 12.59 -3.08 -9.52
C LYS A 200 13.22 -2.09 -8.55
N ASN A 201 14.22 -2.53 -7.80
CA ASN A 201 15.05 -1.70 -6.91
C ASN A 201 14.20 -0.98 -5.85
N ILE A 202 13.66 -1.77 -4.93
CA ILE A 202 12.78 -1.32 -3.84
C ILE A 202 13.46 -1.60 -2.50
N THR A 203 13.67 -0.59 -1.68
CA THR A 203 14.16 -0.76 -0.31
C THR A 203 13.08 -0.31 0.68
N VAL A 204 12.74 -1.20 1.62
CA VAL A 204 11.91 -0.91 2.80
C VAL A 204 12.77 -1.11 4.03
N LYS A 205 12.92 -0.07 4.85
CA LYS A 205 13.90 -0.03 5.94
C LYS A 205 13.31 0.56 7.21
N THR A 206 13.69 0.05 8.38
CA THR A 206 13.30 0.63 9.70
C THR A 206 11.78 0.78 9.83
N ALA A 207 11.06 -0.34 9.90
CA ALA A 207 9.59 -0.33 9.92
C ALA A 207 9.02 -1.24 11.03
N GLU A 208 7.89 -0.85 11.60
CA GLU A 208 7.22 -1.57 12.70
C GLU A 208 5.83 -2.09 12.29
N PHE A 209 5.54 -3.32 12.71
CA PHE A 209 4.46 -4.14 12.18
C PHE A 209 3.69 -4.74 13.38
N THR A 210 2.48 -4.26 13.71
CA THR A 210 1.85 -4.56 15.03
C THR A 210 0.37 -4.99 14.97
N GLY A 211 0.10 -6.29 15.14
CA GLY A 211 -1.20 -6.86 15.57
C GLY A 211 -2.11 -7.55 14.52
N THR A 212 -1.59 -8.09 13.42
CA THR A 212 -2.33 -8.05 12.12
C THR A 212 -1.74 -8.89 10.97
N GLN A 213 -2.48 -9.05 9.87
CA GLN A 213 -2.43 -10.21 8.97
C GLN A 213 -1.13 -10.55 8.22
N ASN A 214 -0.39 -9.62 7.61
CA ASN A 214 0.87 -9.96 6.90
C ASN A 214 1.93 -8.88 7.09
N GLY A 215 3.16 -9.26 7.41
CA GLY A 215 4.24 -8.31 7.65
C GLY A 215 4.83 -7.76 6.35
N LEU A 216 5.99 -8.29 5.97
CA LEU A 216 6.65 -8.05 4.69
C LEU A 216 6.13 -9.09 3.69
N ARG A 217 5.54 -8.66 2.57
CA ARG A 217 4.92 -9.61 1.62
C ARG A 217 5.16 -9.27 0.15
N ILE A 218 5.09 -10.29 -0.69
CA ILE A 218 5.14 -10.26 -2.16
C ILE A 218 4.13 -11.31 -2.68
N LYS A 219 2.85 -10.94 -2.82
CA LYS A 219 1.82 -11.83 -3.41
C LYS A 219 1.75 -11.68 -4.95
N ALA A 220 1.60 -12.69 -5.81
CA ALA A 220 1.57 -12.56 -7.27
C ALA A 220 0.48 -13.46 -7.86
N TRP A 221 -0.22 -12.99 -8.90
CA TRP A 221 -1.42 -13.67 -9.40
C TRP A 221 -1.11 -15.03 -10.04
N ALA A 222 -1.89 -16.05 -9.67
CA ALA A 222 -1.76 -17.43 -10.15
C ALA A 222 -2.24 -17.59 -11.61
N ARG A 223 -1.45 -17.08 -12.57
CA ARG A 223 -1.73 -17.13 -14.02
C ARG A 223 -0.51 -16.78 -14.87
N ASP A 224 -0.63 -16.99 -16.18
CA ASP A 224 0.27 -16.43 -17.19
C ASP A 224 0.46 -14.90 -17.05
N SER A 225 1.71 -14.45 -17.05
CA SER A 225 2.10 -13.03 -17.07
C SER A 225 3.57 -12.89 -17.49
N THR A 226 3.95 -11.74 -18.07
CA THR A 226 5.34 -11.42 -18.46
C THR A 226 6.14 -10.67 -17.38
N GLY A 227 5.51 -10.27 -16.28
CA GLY A 227 6.10 -9.39 -15.27
C GLY A 227 7.23 -10.01 -14.44
N PHE A 228 7.92 -9.17 -13.66
CA PHE A 228 8.97 -9.60 -12.74
C PHE A 228 9.04 -8.71 -11.48
N VAL A 229 9.65 -9.24 -10.42
CA VAL A 229 10.09 -8.46 -9.25
C VAL A 229 11.56 -8.72 -9.04
N ASN A 230 12.37 -7.66 -9.00
CA ASN A 230 13.83 -7.78 -8.96
C ASN A 230 14.51 -6.74 -8.07
N GLY A 231 15.39 -7.20 -7.17
CA GLY A 231 16.15 -6.31 -6.28
C GLY A 231 15.22 -5.63 -5.27
N VAL A 232 14.65 -6.42 -4.38
CA VAL A 232 13.84 -5.93 -3.25
C VAL A 232 14.60 -6.22 -1.96
N SER A 233 14.81 -5.21 -1.12
CA SER A 233 15.47 -5.38 0.18
C SER A 233 14.57 -4.86 1.30
N PHE A 234 14.21 -5.76 2.22
CA PHE A 234 13.50 -5.45 3.45
C PHE A 234 14.48 -5.51 4.62
N GLN A 235 14.60 -4.43 5.39
CA GLN A 235 15.68 -4.21 6.37
C GLN A 235 15.13 -3.70 7.71
N HIS A 236 15.65 -4.21 8.82
CA HIS A 236 15.42 -3.69 10.18
C HIS A 236 13.93 -3.57 10.54
N ALA A 237 13.19 -4.69 10.44
CA ALA A 237 11.75 -4.72 10.68
C ALA A 237 11.38 -5.39 12.01
N VAL A 238 10.46 -4.77 12.76
CA VAL A 238 10.00 -5.25 14.07
C VAL A 238 8.54 -5.71 13.98
N MET A 239 8.31 -6.99 14.28
CA MET A 239 7.02 -7.67 14.22
C MET A 239 6.45 -7.86 15.63
N LYS A 240 5.20 -7.45 15.86
CA LYS A 240 4.50 -7.59 17.15
C LYS A 240 3.12 -8.20 16.89
N ASN A 241 2.96 -9.50 17.18
CA ASN A 241 1.70 -10.23 16.96
C ASN A 241 1.18 -10.11 15.51
N VAL A 242 2.02 -10.41 14.52
CA VAL A 242 1.70 -10.31 13.08
C VAL A 242 1.37 -11.70 12.53
N GLU A 243 0.23 -11.95 11.88
CA GLU A 243 -0.18 -13.32 11.52
C GLU A 243 0.77 -13.99 10.52
N ASN A 244 1.20 -13.29 9.47
CA ASN A 244 2.13 -13.81 8.46
C ASN A 244 3.34 -12.84 8.26
N PRO A 245 4.33 -12.78 9.17
CA PRO A 245 5.42 -11.80 9.18
C PRO A 245 6.26 -11.67 7.90
N ILE A 246 6.58 -12.79 7.22
CA ILE A 246 7.28 -12.80 5.92
C ILE A 246 6.49 -13.68 4.97
N VAL A 247 6.12 -13.15 3.79
CA VAL A 247 5.37 -13.89 2.76
C VAL A 247 5.87 -13.62 1.34
N ILE A 248 6.24 -14.65 0.59
CA ILE A 248 6.13 -14.66 -0.87
C ILE A 248 5.01 -15.65 -1.22
N ASP A 249 4.12 -15.25 -2.12
CA ASP A 249 2.83 -15.90 -2.38
C ASP A 249 2.52 -15.79 -3.87
N GLN A 250 3.07 -16.68 -4.70
CA GLN A 250 2.85 -16.67 -6.16
C GLN A 250 1.59 -17.41 -6.61
N ASN A 251 0.77 -17.85 -5.65
CA ASN A 251 -0.47 -18.57 -5.85
C ASN A 251 -1.70 -17.69 -5.53
N TYR A 252 -1.50 -16.36 -5.50
CA TYR A 252 -2.52 -15.42 -5.07
C TYR A 252 -3.70 -15.37 -6.04
N CYS A 253 -4.91 -15.61 -5.51
CA CYS A 253 -6.15 -15.29 -6.20
C CYS A 253 -7.27 -14.97 -5.20
N PRO A 254 -7.63 -13.70 -4.97
CA PRO A 254 -8.54 -13.29 -3.90
C PRO A 254 -10.02 -13.61 -4.16
N SER A 255 -10.38 -13.99 -5.38
CA SER A 255 -11.77 -14.22 -5.82
C SER A 255 -12.00 -15.61 -6.44
N SER A 256 -10.95 -16.41 -6.62
CA SER A 256 -10.96 -17.63 -7.47
C SER A 256 -11.45 -17.39 -8.92
N HIS A 257 -11.44 -16.14 -9.40
CA HIS A 257 -11.84 -15.75 -10.76
C HIS A 257 -10.67 -15.04 -11.47
N GLY A 258 -10.48 -15.29 -12.76
CA GLY A 258 -9.36 -14.72 -13.53
C GLY A 258 -7.99 -15.34 -13.22
N CYS A 259 -7.98 -16.36 -12.35
CA CYS A 259 -6.90 -17.31 -12.11
C CYS A 259 -7.39 -18.71 -12.54
N PRO A 260 -7.08 -19.17 -13.76
CA PRO A 260 -7.05 -20.62 -14.00
C PRO A 260 -6.03 -21.29 -13.05
N SER A 261 -6.02 -22.62 -12.97
CA SER A 261 -5.10 -23.41 -12.14
C SER A 261 -3.63 -23.41 -12.63
N GLN A 262 -3.14 -22.23 -13.03
CA GLN A 262 -1.85 -22.00 -13.67
C GLN A 262 -0.83 -21.45 -12.68
N ALA A 263 0.40 -21.96 -12.79
CA ALA A 263 1.54 -21.44 -12.06
C ALA A 263 1.95 -20.04 -12.58
N SER A 264 2.08 -19.09 -11.65
CA SER A 264 2.38 -17.67 -11.93
C SER A 264 3.52 -17.49 -12.94
N GLY A 265 3.28 -16.64 -13.94
CA GLY A 265 4.27 -16.17 -14.91
C GLY A 265 5.32 -15.21 -14.34
N ILE A 266 5.06 -14.59 -13.19
CA ILE A 266 5.94 -13.59 -12.58
C ILE A 266 7.25 -14.22 -12.12
N LYS A 267 8.38 -13.59 -12.49
CA LYS A 267 9.73 -13.98 -12.04
C LYS A 267 10.13 -13.17 -10.81
N ILE A 268 10.35 -13.82 -9.67
CA ILE A 268 10.76 -13.16 -8.42
C ILE A 268 12.23 -13.52 -8.13
N ASN A 269 13.12 -12.54 -8.26
CA ASN A 269 14.56 -12.73 -8.19
C ASN A 269 15.23 -11.68 -7.29
N GLN A 270 16.24 -12.07 -6.52
CA GLN A 270 17.02 -11.13 -5.67
C GLN A 270 16.12 -10.38 -4.67
N VAL A 271 15.51 -11.11 -3.75
CA VAL A 271 14.72 -10.55 -2.64
C VAL A 271 15.44 -10.85 -1.32
N GLN A 272 15.75 -9.81 -0.55
CA GLN A 272 16.46 -9.90 0.72
C GLN A 272 15.55 -9.51 1.87
N PHE A 273 15.61 -10.29 2.95
CA PHE A 273 15.07 -9.98 4.26
C PHE A 273 16.24 -9.94 5.25
N TRP A 274 16.44 -8.82 5.94
CA TRP A 274 17.58 -8.61 6.84
C TRP A 274 17.17 -7.93 8.15
N ASP A 275 17.57 -8.50 9.29
CA ASP A 275 17.25 -7.99 10.64
C ASP A 275 15.73 -7.89 10.87
N ILE A 276 15.04 -9.02 10.72
CA ILE A 276 13.58 -9.13 10.83
C ILE A 276 13.23 -9.92 12.09
N LYS A 277 12.65 -9.25 13.09
CA LYS A 277 12.57 -9.78 14.46
C LYS A 277 11.23 -9.54 15.16
N GLY A 278 10.85 -10.44 16.05
CA GLY A 278 9.73 -10.29 16.98
C GLY A 278 8.75 -11.46 17.02
N THR A 279 7.44 -11.18 17.01
CA THR A 279 6.38 -12.18 17.24
C THR A 279 5.36 -12.30 16.11
N SER A 280 5.05 -13.55 15.79
CA SER A 280 3.99 -13.97 14.89
C SER A 280 2.70 -14.30 15.65
N ALA A 281 1.54 -13.99 15.06
CA ALA A 281 0.22 -14.40 15.55
C ALA A 281 -0.22 -15.77 14.98
N LYS A 282 0.53 -16.37 14.05
CA LYS A 282 0.35 -17.76 13.60
C LYS A 282 1.65 -18.55 13.67
N LYS A 283 1.51 -19.87 13.76
CA LYS A 283 2.65 -20.78 13.92
C LYS A 283 3.62 -20.80 12.73
N VAL A 284 3.13 -20.56 11.51
CA VAL A 284 4.00 -20.30 10.35
C VAL A 284 4.27 -18.80 10.29
N ALA A 285 5.54 -18.40 10.45
CA ALA A 285 5.94 -16.99 10.46
C ALA A 285 6.64 -16.55 9.15
N VAL A 286 7.17 -17.52 8.39
CA VAL A 286 7.83 -17.32 7.11
C VAL A 286 7.17 -18.22 6.08
N THR A 287 6.61 -17.65 5.02
CA THR A 287 5.97 -18.35 3.91
C THR A 287 6.68 -17.96 2.63
N LEU A 288 7.32 -18.89 1.91
CA LEU A 288 7.92 -18.66 0.60
C LEU A 288 7.26 -19.59 -0.42
N ASP A 289 6.00 -19.32 -0.74
CA ASP A 289 5.17 -20.12 -1.63
C ASP A 289 5.29 -19.61 -3.08
N CYS A 290 6.19 -20.22 -3.86
CA CYS A 290 6.57 -19.78 -5.18
C CYS A 290 6.08 -20.71 -6.31
N SER A 291 6.07 -20.15 -7.52
CA SER A 291 5.53 -20.79 -8.72
C SER A 291 6.42 -21.94 -9.20
N PRO A 292 5.90 -23.15 -9.47
CA PRO A 292 6.69 -24.23 -10.09
C PRO A 292 7.21 -23.85 -11.49
N ARG A 293 6.52 -22.94 -12.18
CA ARG A 293 6.90 -22.45 -13.52
C ARG A 293 7.97 -21.36 -13.48
N ASN A 294 7.95 -20.50 -12.46
CA ASN A 294 8.98 -19.49 -12.22
C ASN A 294 9.42 -19.53 -10.75
N PRO A 295 10.21 -20.55 -10.33
CA PRO A 295 10.71 -20.68 -8.97
C PRO A 295 11.45 -19.41 -8.51
N CYS A 296 11.25 -19.02 -7.26
CA CYS A 296 11.93 -17.86 -6.67
C CYS A 296 13.43 -18.14 -6.52
N ARG A 297 14.30 -17.22 -6.98
CA ARG A 297 15.75 -17.40 -6.97
C ARG A 297 16.50 -16.24 -6.33
N GLY A 298 17.58 -16.55 -5.62
CA GLY A 298 18.37 -15.56 -4.89
C GLY A 298 17.54 -14.86 -3.80
N ILE A 299 16.66 -15.61 -3.14
CA ILE A 299 16.02 -15.14 -1.90
C ILE A 299 17.06 -15.20 -0.79
N SER A 300 17.19 -14.16 0.03
CA SER A 300 18.17 -14.15 1.12
C SER A 300 17.47 -13.87 2.45
N LEU A 301 17.66 -14.77 3.42
CA LEU A 301 17.19 -14.63 4.79
C LEU A 301 18.40 -14.41 5.69
N ARG A 302 18.53 -13.20 6.26
CA ARG A 302 19.64 -12.83 7.11
C ARG A 302 19.17 -12.25 8.44
N ASP A 303 19.73 -12.71 9.55
CA ASP A 303 19.46 -12.18 10.90
C ASP A 303 17.94 -12.13 11.20
N ILE A 304 17.24 -13.25 10.96
CA ILE A 304 15.79 -13.42 11.17
C ILE A 304 15.54 -14.05 12.55
N LYS A 305 14.62 -13.48 13.34
CA LYS A 305 14.25 -14.01 14.66
C LYS A 305 12.76 -13.80 14.98
N LEU A 306 11.91 -14.73 14.53
CA LEU A 306 10.46 -14.68 14.65
C LEU A 306 9.93 -15.84 15.52
N THR A 307 9.18 -15.50 16.57
CA THR A 307 8.64 -16.46 17.55
C THR A 307 7.10 -16.52 17.49
N TYR A 308 6.49 -17.59 17.99
CA TYR A 308 5.03 -17.76 18.07
C TYR A 308 4.62 -18.17 19.49
N ASN A 309 3.75 -17.40 20.13
CA ASN A 309 3.30 -17.60 21.52
C ASN A 309 4.45 -17.83 22.53
N GLY A 310 5.57 -17.11 22.35
CA GLY A 310 6.78 -17.25 23.18
C GLY A 310 7.65 -18.48 22.87
N GLY A 311 7.19 -19.38 22.00
CA GLY A 311 7.93 -20.54 21.51
C GLY A 311 8.38 -20.41 20.05
N PRO A 312 8.92 -21.51 19.47
CA PRO A 312 9.40 -21.51 18.09
C PRO A 312 8.24 -21.37 17.09
N ALA A 313 8.44 -20.51 16.09
CA ALA A 313 7.61 -20.47 14.89
C ALA A 313 8.01 -21.57 13.89
N LYS A 314 7.50 -21.50 12.67
CA LYS A 314 7.83 -22.36 11.54
C LYS A 314 7.97 -21.58 10.25
N SER A 315 8.73 -22.16 9.32
CA SER A 315 8.77 -21.78 7.91
C SER A 315 7.91 -22.74 7.07
N PHE A 316 7.31 -22.23 6.00
CA PHE A 316 6.76 -23.02 4.88
C PHE A 316 7.36 -22.50 3.58
N CYS A 317 7.77 -23.40 2.68
CA CYS A 317 8.34 -23.00 1.39
C CYS A 317 7.97 -23.98 0.28
N CYS A 318 7.82 -23.44 -0.92
CA CYS A 318 7.49 -24.17 -2.15
C CYS A 318 8.22 -23.47 -3.30
N HIS A 319 9.02 -24.19 -4.10
CA HIS A 319 9.78 -23.64 -5.25
C HIS A 319 10.61 -22.37 -4.95
N ALA A 320 11.14 -22.22 -3.74
CA ALA A 320 12.03 -21.12 -3.36
C ALA A 320 13.49 -21.61 -3.26
N SER A 321 14.43 -20.76 -3.65
CA SER A 321 15.87 -21.06 -3.63
C SER A 321 16.68 -19.78 -3.33
N GLY A 322 17.77 -19.91 -2.58
CA GLY A 322 18.33 -18.76 -1.90
C GLY A 322 19.60 -19.03 -1.10
N THR A 323 19.79 -18.22 -0.05
CA THR A 323 20.80 -18.41 0.98
C THR A 323 20.29 -17.95 2.35
N THR A 324 20.81 -18.58 3.40
CA THR A 324 20.66 -18.15 4.80
C THR A 324 21.97 -17.58 5.35
N MET A 325 21.91 -16.60 6.26
CA MET A 325 23.10 -15.98 6.87
C MET A 325 22.82 -15.47 8.29
N GLY A 326 23.77 -15.66 9.21
CA GLY A 326 23.61 -15.27 10.62
C GLY A 326 22.58 -16.15 11.32
N VAL A 327 21.81 -15.55 12.25
CA VAL A 327 20.70 -16.26 12.91
C VAL A 327 19.49 -16.30 11.98
N VAL A 328 18.88 -17.47 11.79
CA VAL A 328 17.61 -17.61 11.05
C VAL A 328 16.68 -18.55 11.84
N ASP A 329 15.83 -17.95 12.67
CA ASP A 329 14.78 -18.59 13.47
C ASP A 329 13.42 -17.96 13.13
N PRO A 330 12.40 -18.70 12.67
CA PRO A 330 12.40 -20.14 12.42
C PRO A 330 13.39 -20.52 11.31
N SER A 331 13.91 -21.75 11.39
CA SER A 331 14.86 -22.29 10.42
C SER A 331 14.39 -22.07 8.99
N GLY A 332 15.27 -21.49 8.16
CA GLY A 332 15.01 -21.30 6.73
C GLY A 332 14.88 -22.61 5.96
N CYS A 333 14.49 -22.47 4.70
CA CYS A 333 14.37 -23.54 3.71
C CYS A 333 15.31 -23.30 2.51
N LEU A 334 16.31 -22.42 2.70
CA LEU A 334 17.17 -21.81 1.69
C LEU A 334 18.65 -21.98 2.06
#